data_AF-N4XYJ0-F1
#
_entry.id   AF-N4XYJ0-F1
#
_cell.length_a   1.000
_cell.length_b   1.000
_cell.length_c   1.000
_cell.angle_alpha   90.00
_cell.angle_beta   90.00
_cell.angle_gamma   90.00
#
_symmetry.space_group_name_H-M   'P 1'
#
loop_
_entity.id
_entity.type
_entity.pdbx_description
1 polymer ?
#
loop_
_entity_poly.entity_id
_entity_poly.type
_entity_poly.pdbx_seq_one_letter_code
_entity_poly.pdbx_strand_id
1 'polypeptide(L)'
;MPLIAIGLITLWSGYMVGTFKMRHPETYGIEDVGQKLFGRAGREVLGLAFALLWTCVAGSGMLGISIGLNSLSDHGTCTAVFVAVACFVGFALASIKTLGKISWIAWVGLTGIMSAIITLTVAVSIQDRPSAAPQFGPWQSDFELFKSPTFAEAAAALSSIVFAFCGIPAYFNVVSEMKDHKDYFKALSLCQFVMTSIYIAIGVVVYYYCGSYVASPALGSAGVLMKKVCYGLALPGLLASVVLVTHLVAKYFFIRTLRGTKHLSRPTARHWITWFSYTAAVSLTAYIIASAIPVFGGLVSLVGALLGTLMSFQPMGCMWLYDNWHRSNRDWKWKGMVAWSIFVIVSGTFLLIGGTYGSLVGIIDSYNKNGGTKPWSCADNSNSSGGH
;
A
#
# COMPACT_ATOMS: atom_id res chain seq x y z
N MET A 1 6.09 -17.29 7.64
CA MET A 1 6.81 -17.74 6.42
C MET A 1 6.58 -16.85 5.19
N PRO A 2 5.35 -16.61 4.69
CA PRO A 2 5.14 -15.88 3.43
C PRO A 2 5.64 -14.42 3.47
N LEU A 3 5.53 -13.78 4.65
CA LEU A 3 6.02 -12.42 4.88
C LEU A 3 7.52 -12.28 4.64
N ILE A 4 8.32 -13.25 5.10
CA ILE A 4 9.77 -13.27 4.89
C ILE A 4 10.09 -13.50 3.41
N ALA A 5 9.40 -14.45 2.77
CA ALA A 5 9.61 -14.74 1.34
C ALA A 5 9.33 -13.53 0.46
N ILE A 6 8.17 -12.88 0.66
CA ILE A 6 7.82 -11.65 -0.06
C ILE A 6 8.80 -10.53 0.28
N GLY A 7 9.13 -10.34 1.57
CA GLY A 7 10.10 -9.33 2.01
C GLY A 7 11.49 -9.49 1.37
N LEU A 8 11.97 -10.72 1.19
CA LEU A 8 13.23 -11.01 0.48
C LEU A 8 13.14 -10.73 -1.01
N ILE A 9 12.02 -11.10 -1.66
CA ILE A 9 11.80 -10.79 -3.08
C ILE A 9 11.74 -9.27 -3.27
N THR A 10 11.03 -8.54 -2.41
CA THR A 10 10.92 -7.08 -2.51
C THR A 10 12.21 -6.36 -2.15
N LEU A 11 13.02 -6.90 -1.22
CA LEU A 11 14.38 -6.42 -0.97
C LEU A 11 15.23 -6.53 -2.23
N TRP A 12 15.20 -7.68 -2.90
CA TRP A 12 15.90 -7.90 -4.15
C TRP A 12 15.37 -6.98 -5.25
N SER A 13 14.07 -6.78 -5.35
CA SER A 13 13.44 -5.85 -6.28
C SER A 13 13.89 -4.40 -6.05
N GLY A 14 13.92 -3.94 -4.80
CA GLY A 14 14.49 -2.62 -4.45
C GLY A 14 15.97 -2.53 -4.81
N TYR A 15 16.72 -3.62 -4.60
CA TYR A 15 18.12 -3.67 -5.01
C TYR A 15 18.27 -3.51 -6.53
N MET A 16 17.37 -4.13 -7.31
CA MET A 16 17.34 -3.99 -8.77
C MET A 16 17.05 -2.57 -9.22
N VAL A 17 16.15 -1.84 -8.56
CA VAL A 17 15.91 -0.42 -8.85
C VAL A 17 17.20 0.40 -8.72
N GLY A 18 17.92 0.25 -7.61
CA GLY A 18 19.17 0.98 -7.38
C GLY A 18 20.27 0.65 -8.38
N THR A 19 20.48 -0.65 -8.65
CA THR A 19 21.50 -1.08 -9.63
C THR A 19 21.17 -0.65 -11.05
N PHE A 20 19.91 -0.77 -11.46
CA PHE A 20 19.45 -0.35 -12.79
C PHE A 20 19.60 1.16 -12.96
N LYS A 21 19.23 1.96 -11.94
CA LYS A 21 19.40 3.42 -11.95
C LYS A 21 20.86 3.84 -12.10
N MET A 22 21.79 3.16 -11.42
CA MET A 22 23.22 3.46 -11.54
C MET A 22 23.78 3.13 -12.94
N ARG A 23 23.23 2.11 -13.62
CA ARG A 23 23.64 1.74 -14.99
C ARG A 23 22.95 2.56 -16.08
N HIS A 24 21.73 3.03 -15.83
CA HIS A 24 20.91 3.84 -16.72
C HIS A 24 20.43 5.12 -16.03
N PRO A 25 21.31 6.13 -15.83
CA PRO A 25 21.01 7.36 -15.07
C PRO A 25 19.81 8.15 -15.58
N GLU A 26 19.49 8.05 -16.87
CA GLU A 26 18.36 8.67 -17.56
C GLU A 26 16.98 8.14 -17.12
N THR A 27 16.95 7.02 -16.40
CA THR A 27 15.71 6.38 -15.93
C THR A 27 15.19 7.09 -14.69
N TYR A 28 14.18 7.96 -14.80
CA TYR A 28 13.63 8.70 -13.66
C TYR A 28 12.51 7.96 -12.93
N GLY A 29 11.81 7.07 -13.63
CA GLY A 29 10.73 6.29 -13.09
C GLY A 29 10.59 4.92 -13.76
N ILE A 30 9.62 4.14 -13.29
CA ILE A 30 9.37 2.79 -13.81
C ILE A 30 8.84 2.81 -15.25
N GLU A 31 8.24 3.92 -15.69
CA GLU A 31 7.83 4.15 -17.07
C GLU A 31 9.01 4.22 -18.04
N ASP A 32 10.15 4.78 -17.61
CA ASP A 32 11.37 4.84 -18.43
C ASP A 32 12.01 3.46 -18.55
N VAL A 33 11.90 2.63 -17.50
CA VAL A 33 12.23 1.20 -17.55
C VAL A 33 11.33 0.50 -18.57
N GLY A 34 10.02 0.74 -18.53
CA GLY A 34 9.07 0.21 -19.51
C GLY A 34 9.41 0.61 -20.93
N GLN A 35 9.88 1.84 -21.15
CA GLN A 35 10.34 2.31 -22.44
C GLN A 35 11.56 1.54 -22.95
N LYS A 36 12.53 1.25 -22.08
CA LYS A 36 13.73 0.49 -22.43
C LYS A 36 13.44 -0.98 -22.72
N LEU A 37 12.54 -1.59 -21.95
CA LEU A 37 12.23 -3.02 -22.05
C LEU A 37 11.28 -3.34 -23.21
N PHE A 38 10.21 -2.55 -23.38
CA PHE A 38 9.10 -2.86 -24.29
C PHE A 38 8.70 -1.68 -25.20
N GLY A 39 9.57 -0.67 -25.32
CA GLY A 39 9.30 0.50 -26.15
C GLY A 39 8.13 1.36 -25.65
N ARG A 40 7.45 2.06 -26.56
CA ARG A 40 6.38 3.01 -26.21
C ARG A 40 5.23 2.37 -25.44
N ALA A 41 4.86 1.13 -25.79
CA ALA A 41 3.79 0.42 -25.10
C ALA A 41 4.14 0.16 -23.62
N GLY A 42 5.36 -0.29 -23.33
CA GLY A 42 5.82 -0.50 -21.95
C GLY A 42 5.82 0.77 -21.11
N ARG A 43 6.18 1.91 -21.73
CA ARG A 43 6.15 3.22 -21.06
C ARG A 43 4.74 3.58 -20.58
N GLU A 44 3.76 3.45 -21.46
CA GLU A 44 2.38 3.81 -21.12
C GLU A 44 1.77 2.82 -20.12
N VAL A 45 1.98 1.52 -20.31
CA VAL A 45 1.44 0.49 -19.40
C VAL A 45 2.01 0.62 -18.00
N LEU A 46 3.34 0.70 -17.83
CA LEU A 46 3.94 0.82 -16.50
C LEU A 46 3.70 2.20 -15.89
N GLY A 47 3.64 3.26 -16.69
CA GLY A 47 3.31 4.61 -16.21
C GLY A 47 1.88 4.74 -15.71
N LEU A 48 0.91 4.14 -16.42
CA LEU A 48 -0.49 4.09 -15.99
C LEU A 48 -0.66 3.18 -14.77
N ALA A 49 0.01 2.02 -14.75
CA ALA A 49 -0.03 1.12 -13.60
C ALA A 49 0.59 1.75 -12.34
N PHE A 50 1.67 2.53 -12.47
CA PHE A 50 2.24 3.33 -11.39
C PHE A 50 1.23 4.33 -10.85
N ALA A 51 0.62 5.13 -11.72
CA ALA A 51 -0.37 6.11 -11.32
C ALA A 51 -1.57 5.45 -10.61
N LEU A 52 -2.11 4.38 -11.21
CA LEU A 52 -3.24 3.64 -10.66
C LEU A 52 -2.89 3.00 -9.31
N LEU A 53 -1.69 2.41 -9.15
CA LEU A 53 -1.25 1.81 -7.89
C LEU A 53 -1.32 2.83 -6.76
N TRP A 54 -0.66 3.98 -6.93
CA TRP A 54 -0.59 4.99 -5.89
C TRP A 54 -1.92 5.71 -5.66
N THR A 55 -2.76 5.86 -6.69
CA THR A 55 -4.14 6.34 -6.52
C THR A 55 -4.99 5.34 -5.72
N CYS A 56 -4.85 4.04 -5.97
CA CYS A 56 -5.50 3.01 -5.16
C CYS A 56 -4.97 2.99 -3.71
N VAL A 57 -3.66 3.19 -3.50
CA VAL A 57 -3.07 3.34 -2.16
C VAL A 57 -3.67 4.56 -1.46
N ALA A 58 -3.83 5.69 -2.15
CA ALA A 58 -4.51 6.87 -1.62
C ALA A 58 -5.95 6.53 -1.21
N GLY A 59 -6.68 5.80 -2.06
CA GLY A 59 -8.04 5.32 -1.77
C GLY A 59 -8.10 4.42 -0.53
N SER A 60 -7.16 3.48 -0.39
CA SER A 60 -7.07 2.63 0.80
C SER A 60 -6.80 3.44 2.08
N GLY A 61 -5.98 4.50 1.98
CA GLY A 61 -5.73 5.43 3.07
C GLY A 61 -6.98 6.25 3.43
N MET A 62 -7.72 6.74 2.43
CA MET A 62 -9.00 7.44 2.65
C MET A 62 -10.03 6.54 3.32
N LEU A 63 -10.10 5.27 2.91
CA LEU A 63 -10.95 4.27 3.55
C LEU A 63 -10.50 4.04 5.01
N GLY A 64 -9.20 3.92 5.27
CA GLY A 64 -8.65 3.83 6.64
C GLY A 64 -9.02 5.03 7.53
N ILE A 65 -8.98 6.25 6.98
CA ILE A 65 -9.43 7.46 7.69
C ILE A 65 -10.93 7.38 7.99
N SER A 66 -11.76 6.96 7.01
CA SER A 66 -13.20 6.83 7.22
C SER A 66 -13.54 5.84 8.33
N ILE A 67 -12.80 4.72 8.40
CA ILE A 67 -12.95 3.72 9.46
C ILE A 67 -12.57 4.32 10.82
N GLY A 68 -11.50 5.11 10.87
CA GLY A 68 -11.11 5.83 12.08
C GLY A 68 -12.15 6.85 12.54
N LEU A 69 -12.72 7.63 11.61
CA LEU A 69 -13.76 8.62 11.91
C LEU A 69 -15.07 7.94 12.35
N ASN A 70 -15.48 6.85 11.71
CA ASN A 70 -16.60 6.03 12.16
C ASN A 70 -16.36 5.47 13.57
N SER A 71 -15.15 4.98 13.83
CA SER A 71 -14.78 4.44 15.15
C SER A 71 -14.86 5.49 16.24
N LEU A 72 -14.36 6.70 15.98
CA LEU A 72 -14.30 7.80 16.94
C LEU A 72 -15.67 8.43 17.22
N SER A 73 -16.55 8.44 16.21
CA SER A 73 -17.87 9.07 16.27
C SER A 73 -19.01 8.10 16.62
N ASP A 74 -18.72 6.82 16.86
CA ASP A 74 -19.71 5.75 16.98
C ASP A 74 -20.72 5.76 15.82
N HIS A 75 -20.20 5.90 14.59
CA HIS A 75 -20.99 6.01 13.37
C HIS A 75 -21.91 7.25 13.34
N GLY A 76 -21.35 8.43 13.61
CA GLY A 76 -22.12 9.68 13.68
C GLY A 76 -22.70 10.19 12.35
N THR A 77 -22.24 9.68 11.20
CA THR A 77 -22.82 9.98 9.89
C THR A 77 -22.52 8.87 8.88
N CYS A 78 -23.11 8.97 7.69
CA CYS A 78 -22.91 8.03 6.60
C CYS A 78 -21.42 7.89 6.26
N THR A 79 -20.94 6.65 6.16
CA THR A 79 -19.54 6.34 5.84
C THR A 79 -19.04 7.03 4.57
N ALA A 80 -19.89 7.16 3.54
CA ALA A 80 -19.54 7.88 2.31
C ALA A 80 -19.17 9.36 2.56
N VAL A 81 -19.78 10.00 3.57
CA VAL A 81 -19.44 11.36 3.99
C VAL A 81 -18.05 11.39 4.63
N PHE A 82 -17.71 10.41 5.49
CA PHE A 82 -16.37 10.33 6.06
C PHE A 82 -15.28 10.10 5.01
N VAL A 83 -15.54 9.30 3.98
CA VAL A 83 -14.62 9.15 2.83
C VAL A 83 -14.50 10.46 2.06
N ALA A 84 -15.60 11.21 1.88
CA ALA A 84 -15.57 12.52 1.23
C ALA A 84 -14.76 13.56 2.04
N VAL A 85 -14.89 13.56 3.37
CA VAL A 85 -14.08 14.39 4.27
C VAL A 85 -12.59 14.03 4.13
N ALA A 86 -12.25 12.74 4.14
CA ALA A 86 -10.88 12.29 3.94
C ALA A 86 -10.32 12.74 2.58
N CYS A 87 -11.14 12.68 1.51
CA CYS A 87 -10.79 13.17 0.19
C CYS A 87 -10.54 14.68 0.18
N PHE A 88 -11.43 15.47 0.79
CA PHE A 88 -11.30 16.94 0.84
C PHE A 88 -10.05 17.38 1.60
N VAL A 89 -9.83 16.82 2.79
CA VAL A 89 -8.64 17.11 3.61
C VAL A 89 -7.37 16.64 2.90
N GLY A 90 -7.39 15.44 2.32
CA GLY A 90 -6.29 14.90 1.53
C GLY A 90 -5.93 15.79 0.33
N PHE A 91 -6.93 16.25 -0.42
CA PHE A 91 -6.76 17.20 -1.52
C PHE A 91 -6.16 18.54 -1.06
N ALA A 92 -6.71 19.13 0.01
CA ALA A 92 -6.26 20.42 0.52
C ALA A 92 -4.78 20.37 0.97
N LEU A 93 -4.40 19.33 1.71
CA LEU A 93 -3.04 19.16 2.21
C LEU A 93 -2.06 18.71 1.12
N ALA A 94 -2.46 17.82 0.22
CA ALA A 94 -1.61 17.37 -0.91
C ALA A 94 -1.34 18.49 -1.93
N SER A 95 -2.24 19.48 -2.00
CA SER A 95 -2.07 20.66 -2.85
C SER A 95 -0.89 21.55 -2.42
N ILE A 96 -0.34 21.37 -1.22
CA ILE A 96 0.88 22.05 -0.79
C ILE A 96 2.07 21.49 -1.57
N LYS A 97 2.69 22.34 -2.41
CA LYS A 97 3.67 21.89 -3.40
C LYS A 97 5.04 21.48 -2.83
N THR A 98 5.43 22.00 -1.67
CA THR A 98 6.82 21.91 -1.21
C THR A 98 7.08 20.65 -0.39
N LEU A 99 7.71 19.63 -0.99
CA LEU A 99 8.12 18.38 -0.32
C LEU A 99 8.96 18.61 0.95
N GLY A 100 9.83 19.63 0.97
CA GLY A 100 10.61 20.00 2.15
C GLY A 100 9.75 20.43 3.35
N LYS A 101 8.54 20.98 3.10
CA LYS A 101 7.55 21.28 4.15
C LYS A 101 6.71 20.05 4.54
N ILE A 102 6.73 19.00 3.72
CA ILE A 102 5.99 17.74 3.94
C ILE A 102 6.85 16.73 4.72
N SER A 103 8.17 16.86 4.75
CA SER A 103 9.05 15.93 5.50
C SER A 103 8.71 15.85 7.00
N TRP A 104 8.34 16.97 7.64
CA TRP A 104 7.85 16.96 9.02
C TRP A 104 6.52 16.20 9.18
N ILE A 105 5.62 16.29 8.18
CA ILE A 105 4.35 15.55 8.16
C ILE A 105 4.62 14.04 8.13
N ALA A 106 5.67 13.60 7.42
CA ALA A 106 6.07 12.20 7.41
C ALA A 106 6.53 11.72 8.81
N TRP A 107 7.26 12.55 9.56
CA TRP A 107 7.64 12.22 10.94
C TRP A 107 6.46 12.14 11.89
N VAL A 108 5.55 13.13 11.85
CA VAL A 108 4.30 13.10 12.63
C VAL A 108 3.45 11.90 12.25
N GLY A 109 3.43 11.55 10.96
CA GLY A 109 2.68 10.41 10.49
C GLY A 109 3.27 9.08 10.95
N LEU A 110 4.59 8.95 10.91
CA LEU A 110 5.30 7.79 11.41
C LEU A 110 5.08 7.61 12.91
N THR A 111 5.22 8.67 13.71
CA THR A 111 4.99 8.58 15.16
C THR A 111 3.54 8.25 15.49
N GLY A 112 2.58 8.80 14.74
CA GLY A 112 1.15 8.47 14.87
C GLY A 112 0.86 6.98 14.60
N ILE A 113 1.30 6.45 13.46
CA ILE A 113 1.09 5.02 13.14
C ILE A 113 1.83 4.12 14.11
N MET A 114 3.09 4.43 14.46
CA MET A 114 3.87 3.61 15.38
C MET A 114 3.26 3.60 16.79
N SER A 115 2.82 4.74 17.31
CA SER A 115 2.14 4.78 18.61
C SER A 115 0.81 4.03 18.59
N ALA A 116 0.04 4.12 17.50
CA ALA A 116 -1.22 3.39 17.35
C ALA A 116 -1.03 1.86 17.33
N ILE A 117 -0.07 1.35 16.56
CA ILE A 117 0.15 -0.10 16.45
C ILE A 117 0.79 -0.69 17.72
N ILE A 118 1.66 0.05 18.40
CA ILE A 118 2.21 -0.36 19.71
C ILE A 118 1.07 -0.40 20.75
N THR A 119 0.24 0.64 20.79
CA THR A 119 -0.93 0.69 21.68
C THR A 119 -1.89 -0.46 21.42
N LEU A 120 -2.18 -0.77 20.15
CA LEU A 120 -2.98 -1.94 19.75
C LEU A 120 -2.36 -3.23 20.29
N THR A 121 -1.06 -3.42 20.09
CA THR A 121 -0.33 -4.63 20.49
C THR A 121 -0.41 -4.84 22.01
N VAL A 122 -0.24 -3.78 22.79
CA VAL A 122 -0.40 -3.83 24.25
C VAL A 122 -1.86 -4.12 24.61
N ALA A 123 -2.82 -3.42 24.00
CA ALA A 123 -4.24 -3.58 24.29
C ALA A 123 -4.73 -5.02 24.07
N VAL A 124 -4.39 -5.65 22.94
CA VAL A 124 -4.81 -7.04 22.67
C VAL A 124 -4.11 -8.06 23.57
N SER A 125 -2.93 -7.73 24.11
CA SER A 125 -2.19 -8.65 24.99
C SER A 125 -2.69 -8.68 26.44
N ILE A 126 -3.36 -7.61 26.87
CA ILE A 126 -3.89 -7.48 28.24
C ILE A 126 -5.41 -7.70 28.32
N GLN A 127 -6.11 -7.65 27.19
CA GLN A 127 -7.55 -7.85 27.14
C GLN A 127 -7.91 -9.33 27.15
N ASP A 128 -8.99 -9.66 27.86
CA ASP A 128 -9.48 -11.04 27.94
C ASP A 128 -9.94 -11.58 26.58
N ARG A 129 -10.44 -10.70 25.70
CA ARG A 129 -10.92 -11.05 24.35
C ARG A 129 -11.00 -9.85 23.40
N PRO A 130 -10.87 -10.07 22.07
CA PRO A 130 -11.06 -9.04 21.07
C PRO A 130 -12.55 -8.65 20.95
N SER A 131 -12.80 -7.46 20.40
CA SER A 131 -14.15 -6.91 20.20
C SER A 131 -15.07 -7.82 19.36
N ALA A 132 -14.51 -8.52 18.37
CA ALA A 132 -15.26 -9.38 17.46
C ALA A 132 -15.54 -10.79 18.02
N ALA A 133 -14.92 -11.18 19.13
CA ALA A 133 -15.15 -12.48 19.76
C ALA A 133 -16.50 -12.52 20.51
N PRO A 134 -17.08 -13.71 20.74
CA PRO A 134 -18.28 -13.87 21.55
C PRO A 134 -18.16 -13.20 22.92
N GLN A 135 -19.12 -12.30 23.23
CA GLN A 135 -19.14 -11.52 24.47
C GLN A 135 -19.64 -12.31 25.69
N PHE A 136 -20.06 -13.56 25.52
CA PHE A 136 -20.50 -14.43 26.60
C PHE A 136 -19.88 -15.83 26.43
N GLY A 137 -19.52 -16.47 27.55
CA GLY A 137 -18.90 -17.79 27.59
C GLY A 137 -17.36 -17.80 27.65
N PRO A 138 -16.75 -18.97 27.88
CA PRO A 138 -15.31 -19.13 27.84
C PRO A 138 -14.80 -18.90 26.42
N TRP A 139 -13.78 -18.06 26.28
CA TRP A 139 -13.15 -17.80 25.00
C TRP A 139 -11.64 -17.98 25.13
N GLN A 140 -11.05 -18.61 24.13
CA GLN A 140 -9.61 -18.72 23.95
C GLN A 140 -9.31 -18.48 22.47
N SER A 141 -8.16 -17.87 22.20
CA SER A 141 -7.70 -17.61 20.83
C SER A 141 -7.53 -18.91 20.06
N ASP A 142 -8.16 -18.99 18.89
CA ASP A 142 -8.09 -20.11 17.95
C ASP A 142 -6.91 -19.95 16.96
N PHE A 143 -5.78 -19.43 17.44
CA PHE A 143 -4.60 -19.27 16.60
C PHE A 143 -4.08 -20.65 16.17
N GLU A 144 -3.78 -20.79 14.88
CA GLU A 144 -3.26 -22.03 14.31
C GLU A 144 -1.93 -21.74 13.62
N LEU A 145 -0.91 -22.55 13.90
CA LEU A 145 0.39 -22.45 13.23
C LEU A 145 0.31 -22.91 11.76
N PHE A 146 -0.53 -23.93 11.49
CA PHE A 146 -0.68 -24.55 10.19
C PHE A 146 -2.17 -24.73 9.86
N LYS A 147 -2.78 -23.67 9.33
CA LYS A 147 -4.16 -23.71 8.84
C LYS A 147 -4.22 -24.20 7.40
N SER A 148 -5.35 -24.80 7.01
CA SER A 148 -5.65 -25.18 5.62
C SER A 148 -6.70 -24.24 5.01
N PRO A 149 -6.32 -23.00 4.62
CA PRO A 149 -7.26 -22.07 3.99
C PRO A 149 -7.63 -22.56 2.59
N THR A 150 -8.75 -22.04 2.08
CA THR A 150 -9.07 -22.20 0.66
C THR A 150 -8.04 -21.46 -0.21
N PHE A 151 -7.95 -21.85 -1.49
CA PHE A 151 -7.05 -21.16 -2.42
C PHE A 151 -7.32 -19.65 -2.50
N ALA A 152 -8.60 -19.25 -2.52
CA ALA A 152 -9.01 -17.85 -2.60
C ALA A 152 -8.53 -17.05 -1.37
N GLU A 153 -8.71 -17.58 -0.17
CA GLU A 153 -8.26 -16.95 1.08
C GLU A 153 -6.74 -16.84 1.15
N ALA A 154 -6.02 -17.92 0.80
CA ALA A 154 -4.56 -17.94 0.77
C ALA A 154 -4.01 -16.91 -0.22
N ALA A 155 -4.58 -16.87 -1.43
CA ALA A 155 -4.17 -15.94 -2.47
C ALA A 155 -4.43 -14.49 -2.06
N ALA A 156 -5.61 -14.19 -1.51
CA ALA A 156 -5.96 -12.86 -1.04
C ALA A 156 -5.03 -12.38 0.10
N ALA A 157 -4.67 -13.28 1.02
CA ALA A 157 -3.74 -12.99 2.12
C ALA A 157 -2.30 -12.74 1.61
N LEU A 158 -1.82 -13.53 0.64
CA LEU A 158 -0.51 -13.28 0.01
C LEU A 158 -0.49 -11.92 -0.69
N SER A 159 -1.57 -11.56 -1.38
CA SER A 159 -1.67 -10.28 -2.08
C SER A 159 -1.72 -9.07 -1.15
N SER A 160 -2.35 -9.18 0.03
CA SER A 160 -2.29 -8.10 1.03
C SER A 160 -0.88 -7.91 1.60
N ILE A 161 -0.11 -8.99 1.74
CA ILE A 161 1.32 -8.91 2.09
C ILE A 161 2.11 -8.23 0.96
N VAL A 162 1.84 -8.57 -0.31
CA VAL A 162 2.48 -7.89 -1.46
C VAL A 162 2.18 -6.39 -1.43
N PHE A 163 0.93 -6.00 -1.16
CA PHE A 163 0.56 -4.58 -1.00
C PHE A 163 1.37 -3.90 0.10
N ALA A 164 1.58 -4.55 1.24
CA ALA A 164 2.38 -3.99 2.34
C ALA A 164 3.84 -3.69 1.94
N PHE A 165 4.39 -4.41 0.96
CA PHE A 165 5.75 -4.22 0.45
C PHE A 165 5.84 -3.58 -0.94
N CYS A 166 4.74 -3.10 -1.54
CA CYS A 166 4.72 -2.65 -2.94
C CYS A 166 5.24 -1.20 -3.16
N GLY A 167 6.04 -0.66 -2.23
CA GLY A 167 6.62 0.68 -2.32
C GLY A 167 7.78 0.82 -3.34
N ILE A 168 8.20 -0.28 -3.96
CA ILE A 168 9.39 -0.38 -4.82
C ILE A 168 9.44 0.68 -5.94
N PRO A 169 8.36 0.98 -6.68
CA PRO A 169 8.42 1.96 -7.77
C PRO A 169 8.74 3.38 -7.30
N ALA A 170 8.37 3.75 -6.07
CA ALA A 170 8.70 5.06 -5.52
C ALA A 170 10.21 5.20 -5.26
N TYR A 171 10.96 4.10 -5.14
CA TYR A 171 12.40 4.16 -4.92
C TYR A 171 13.17 4.80 -6.06
N PHE A 172 12.64 4.80 -7.30
CA PHE A 172 13.23 5.58 -8.42
C PHE A 172 13.26 7.08 -8.12
N ASN A 173 12.22 7.61 -7.48
CA ASN A 173 12.17 9.01 -7.07
C ASN A 173 13.12 9.26 -5.90
N VAL A 174 13.14 8.36 -4.91
CA VAL A 174 14.02 8.48 -3.74
C VAL A 174 15.49 8.49 -4.16
N VAL A 175 15.94 7.51 -4.94
CA VAL A 175 17.34 7.42 -5.37
C VAL A 175 17.75 8.63 -6.22
N SER A 176 16.83 9.19 -7.02
CA SER A 176 17.08 10.37 -7.84
C SER A 176 17.23 11.67 -7.02
N GLU A 177 16.72 11.68 -5.78
CA GLU A 177 16.83 12.81 -4.84
C GLU A 177 17.97 12.62 -3.81
N MET A 178 18.67 11.47 -3.81
CA MET A 178 19.79 11.22 -2.91
C MET A 178 21.05 12.00 -3.32
N LYS A 179 21.72 12.61 -2.35
CA LYS A 179 23.01 13.30 -2.55
C LYS A 179 24.11 12.34 -2.99
N ASP A 180 24.23 11.20 -2.31
CA ASP A 180 25.14 10.11 -2.68
C ASP A 180 24.34 8.83 -2.96
N HIS A 181 24.46 8.32 -4.19
CA HIS A 181 23.77 7.11 -4.62
C HIS A 181 24.35 5.84 -3.97
N LYS A 182 25.59 5.88 -3.45
CA LYS A 182 26.23 4.73 -2.79
C LYS A 182 25.56 4.36 -1.48
N ASP A 183 24.90 5.32 -0.82
CA ASP A 183 24.17 5.09 0.43
C ASP A 183 22.78 4.48 0.22
N TYR A 184 22.31 4.38 -1.04
CA TYR A 184 21.00 3.83 -1.37
C TYR A 184 20.77 2.43 -0.78
N PHE A 185 21.72 1.51 -0.96
CA PHE A 185 21.57 0.14 -0.45
C PHE A 185 21.58 0.06 1.07
N LYS A 186 22.33 0.95 1.74
CA LYS A 186 22.32 1.03 3.20
C LYS A 186 20.95 1.48 3.70
N ALA A 187 20.40 2.54 3.10
CA ALA A 187 19.08 3.05 3.43
C ALA A 187 17.97 2.03 3.12
N LEU A 188 18.03 1.38 1.95
CA LEU A 188 17.10 0.32 1.55
C LEU A 188 17.12 -0.86 2.53
N SER A 189 18.31 -1.36 2.86
CA SER A 189 18.45 -2.53 3.73
C SER A 189 17.95 -2.24 5.14
N LEU A 190 18.26 -1.06 5.69
CA LEU A 190 17.76 -0.62 6.99
C LEU A 190 16.23 -0.48 6.98
N CYS A 191 15.67 0.19 5.97
CA CYS A 191 14.24 0.37 5.82
C CYS A 191 13.52 -0.99 5.75
N GLN A 192 13.99 -1.89 4.88
CA GLN A 192 13.39 -3.20 4.71
C GLN A 192 13.47 -4.05 5.98
N PHE A 193 14.61 -4.04 6.68
CA PHE A 193 14.80 -4.79 7.91
C PHE A 193 13.86 -4.31 9.02
N VAL A 194 13.76 -2.98 9.22
CA VAL A 194 12.88 -2.38 10.23
C VAL A 194 11.42 -2.69 9.92
N MET A 195 10.98 -2.49 8.66
CA MET A 195 9.62 -2.76 8.23
C MET A 195 9.24 -4.23 8.40
N THR A 196 10.10 -5.15 7.95
CA THR A 196 9.86 -6.59 8.05
C THR A 196 9.78 -7.04 9.51
N SER A 197 10.66 -6.52 10.37
CA SER A 197 10.66 -6.84 11.81
C SER A 197 9.38 -6.38 12.50
N ILE A 198 8.93 -5.15 12.21
CA ILE A 198 7.69 -4.59 12.77
C ILE A 198 6.48 -5.41 12.32
N TYR A 199 6.40 -5.75 11.02
CA TYR A 199 5.30 -6.55 10.50
C TYR A 199 5.23 -7.95 11.11
N ILE A 200 6.38 -8.60 11.32
CA ILE A 200 6.44 -9.90 12.01
C ILE A 200 5.98 -9.75 13.47
N ALA A 201 6.56 -8.79 14.20
CA ALA A 201 6.24 -8.61 15.62
C ALA A 201 4.74 -8.35 15.84
N ILE A 202 4.16 -7.40 15.12
CA ILE A 202 2.74 -7.05 15.27
C ILE A 202 1.85 -8.18 14.74
N GLY A 203 2.18 -8.74 13.57
CA GLY A 203 1.39 -9.81 12.97
C GLY A 203 1.31 -11.04 13.87
N VAL A 204 2.42 -11.45 14.48
CA VAL A 204 2.46 -12.58 15.41
C VAL A 204 1.68 -12.27 16.67
N VAL A 205 1.91 -11.12 17.32
CA VAL A 205 1.23 -10.81 18.60
C VAL A 205 -0.28 -10.67 18.40
N VAL A 206 -0.71 -9.89 17.41
CA VAL A 206 -2.15 -9.68 17.16
C VAL A 206 -2.84 -10.98 16.77
N TYR A 207 -2.22 -11.83 15.94
CA TYR A 207 -2.82 -13.12 15.58
C TYR A 207 -2.83 -14.11 16.74
N TYR A 208 -1.76 -14.17 17.56
CA TYR A 208 -1.71 -15.03 18.74
C TYR A 208 -2.83 -14.70 19.72
N TYR A 209 -3.07 -13.41 19.98
CA TYR A 209 -4.11 -12.99 20.92
C TYR A 209 -5.51 -12.99 20.30
N CYS A 210 -5.71 -12.61 19.03
CA CYS A 210 -7.06 -12.45 18.47
C CYS A 210 -7.55 -13.65 17.65
N GLY A 211 -6.67 -14.55 17.20
CA GLY A 211 -7.02 -15.71 16.38
C GLY A 211 -7.72 -15.32 15.08
N SER A 212 -8.84 -15.98 14.76
CA SER A 212 -9.67 -15.68 13.59
C SER A 212 -10.47 -14.37 13.69
N TYR A 213 -10.55 -13.78 14.88
CA TYR A 213 -11.33 -12.57 15.17
C TYR A 213 -10.55 -11.26 14.96
N VAL A 214 -9.42 -11.30 14.25
CA VAL A 214 -8.67 -10.10 13.86
C VAL A 214 -9.54 -9.22 12.95
N ALA A 215 -9.78 -7.98 13.36
CA ALA A 215 -10.50 -7.02 12.55
C ALA A 215 -9.64 -6.55 11.35
N SER A 216 -10.29 -6.11 10.28
CA SER A 216 -9.63 -5.47 9.14
C SER A 216 -10.17 -4.05 8.97
N PRO A 217 -9.38 -2.99 9.24
CA PRO A 217 -7.99 -2.99 9.74
C PRO A 217 -7.81 -3.51 11.17
N ALA A 218 -6.60 -3.99 11.48
CA ALA A 218 -6.26 -4.63 12.77
C ALA A 218 -6.49 -3.74 14.00
N LEU A 219 -6.42 -2.41 13.84
CA LEU A 219 -6.71 -1.41 14.88
C LEU A 219 -8.11 -1.59 15.51
N GLY A 220 -9.06 -2.17 14.76
CA GLY A 220 -10.40 -2.49 15.25
C GLY A 220 -10.46 -3.61 16.30
N SER A 221 -9.37 -4.39 16.46
CA SER A 221 -9.35 -5.57 17.34
C SER A 221 -9.15 -5.22 18.82
N ALA A 222 -8.67 -4.01 19.12
CA ALA A 222 -8.30 -3.54 20.46
C ALA A 222 -9.48 -3.34 21.43
N GLY A 223 -10.70 -3.83 21.18
CA GLY A 223 -11.85 -3.54 22.06
C GLY A 223 -12.39 -2.11 21.90
N VAL A 224 -13.57 -1.81 22.45
CA VAL A 224 -14.33 -0.58 22.13
C VAL A 224 -13.56 0.72 22.43
N LEU A 225 -13.07 0.88 23.66
CA LEU A 225 -12.38 2.11 24.08
C LEU A 225 -11.01 2.23 23.40
N MET A 226 -10.20 1.18 23.47
CA MET A 226 -8.83 1.22 22.95
C MET A 226 -8.79 1.27 21.42
N LYS A 227 -9.82 0.77 20.71
CA LYS A 227 -10.00 1.02 19.27
C LYS A 227 -10.08 2.51 18.96
N LYS A 228 -10.86 3.30 19.73
CA LYS A 228 -10.94 4.77 19.55
C LYS A 228 -9.58 5.43 19.77
N VAL A 229 -8.87 5.03 20.82
CA VAL A 229 -7.50 5.53 21.11
C VAL A 229 -6.56 5.19 19.95
N CYS A 230 -6.56 3.94 19.48
CA CYS A 230 -5.72 3.48 18.39
C CYS A 230 -5.99 4.24 17.09
N TYR A 231 -7.25 4.43 16.71
CA TYR A 231 -7.60 5.22 15.51
C TYR A 231 -7.29 6.71 15.68
N GLY A 232 -7.51 7.29 16.87
CA GLY A 232 -7.14 8.67 17.17
C GLY A 232 -5.63 8.92 17.00
N LEU A 233 -4.80 8.01 17.50
CA LEU A 233 -3.34 8.05 17.32
C LEU A 233 -2.92 7.79 15.87
N ALA A 234 -3.63 6.92 15.14
CA ALA A 234 -3.31 6.58 13.75
C ALA A 234 -3.69 7.69 12.76
N LEU A 235 -4.70 8.52 13.05
CA LEU A 235 -5.25 9.52 12.13
C LEU A 235 -4.19 10.46 11.51
N PRO A 236 -3.26 11.06 12.27
CA PRO A 236 -2.18 11.86 11.68
C PRO A 236 -1.34 11.10 10.65
N GLY A 237 -1.05 9.82 10.89
CA GLY A 237 -0.28 9.00 9.95
C GLY A 237 -1.07 8.50 8.76
N LEU A 238 -2.36 8.22 8.93
CA LEU A 238 -3.25 7.94 7.81
C LEU A 238 -3.39 9.16 6.89
N LEU A 239 -3.55 10.35 7.47
CA LEU A 239 -3.57 11.62 6.72
C LEU A 239 -2.25 11.89 6.01
N ALA A 240 -1.11 11.75 6.72
CA ALA A 240 0.21 11.91 6.13
C ALA A 240 0.43 10.97 4.93
N SER A 241 -0.01 9.72 5.06
CA SER A 241 0.09 8.72 3.99
C SER A 241 -0.72 9.14 2.77
N VAL A 242 -2.00 9.50 2.94
CA VAL A 242 -2.89 9.96 1.84
C VAL A 242 -2.29 11.18 1.15
N VAL A 243 -1.77 12.14 1.91
CA VAL A 243 -1.15 13.36 1.38
C VAL A 243 0.08 13.02 0.53
N LEU A 244 0.99 12.19 1.04
CA LEU A 244 2.23 11.82 0.35
C LEU A 244 1.96 11.08 -0.96
N VAL A 245 1.07 10.08 -0.95
CA VAL A 245 0.81 9.26 -2.14
C VAL A 245 0.00 10.02 -3.19
N THR A 246 -0.94 10.88 -2.77
CA THR A 246 -1.70 11.75 -3.69
C THR A 246 -0.75 12.75 -4.36
N HIS A 247 0.13 13.36 -3.57
CA HIS A 247 1.13 14.30 -4.07
C HIS A 247 2.10 13.64 -5.05
N LEU A 248 2.53 12.39 -4.79
CA LEU A 248 3.43 11.64 -5.68
C LEU A 248 2.85 11.47 -7.09
N VAL A 249 1.58 11.05 -7.18
CA VAL A 249 0.90 10.85 -8.48
C VAL A 249 0.63 12.19 -9.17
N ALA A 250 0.18 13.20 -8.42
CA ALA A 250 -0.04 14.53 -8.96
C ALA A 250 1.26 15.11 -9.54
N LYS A 251 2.39 14.99 -8.81
CA LYS A 251 3.73 15.40 -9.27
C LYS A 251 4.16 14.64 -10.52
N TYR A 252 3.88 13.34 -10.62
CA TYR A 252 4.20 12.53 -11.80
C TYR A 252 3.51 13.08 -13.07
N PHE A 253 2.18 13.27 -13.05
CA PHE A 253 1.46 13.83 -14.21
C PHE A 253 1.83 15.29 -14.47
N PHE A 254 2.02 16.07 -13.41
CA PHE A 254 2.42 17.47 -13.52
C PHE A 254 3.76 17.65 -14.24
N ILE A 255 4.78 16.88 -13.85
CA ILE A 255 6.10 16.90 -14.49
C ILE A 255 5.99 16.39 -15.93
N ARG A 256 5.24 15.31 -16.15
CA ARG A 256 5.08 14.70 -17.48
C ARG A 256 4.44 15.67 -18.49
N THR A 257 3.40 16.40 -18.10
CA THR A 257 2.68 17.33 -18.97
C THR A 257 3.43 18.64 -19.21
N LEU A 258 4.09 19.18 -18.18
CA LEU A 258 4.78 20.47 -18.29
C LEU A 258 6.27 20.34 -18.64
N ARG A 259 6.78 19.12 -18.88
CA ARG A 259 8.18 18.88 -19.24
C ARG A 259 8.57 19.71 -20.46
N GLY A 260 9.70 20.41 -20.39
CA GLY A 260 10.20 21.25 -21.48
C GLY A 260 9.50 22.61 -21.62
N THR A 261 8.54 22.94 -20.74
CA THR A 261 7.84 24.24 -20.77
C THR A 261 8.36 25.18 -19.67
N LYS A 262 8.30 26.50 -19.91
CA LYS A 262 8.61 27.53 -18.88
C LYS A 262 7.65 27.49 -17.67
N HIS A 263 6.49 26.85 -17.85
CA HIS A 263 5.46 26.72 -16.82
C HIS A 263 5.82 25.71 -15.73
N LEU A 264 6.77 24.81 -15.95
CA LEU A 264 7.20 23.85 -14.92
C LEU A 264 7.89 24.55 -13.74
N SER A 265 8.78 25.50 -14.05
CA SER A 265 9.64 26.16 -13.04
C SER A 265 9.11 27.52 -12.57
N ARG A 266 8.30 28.22 -13.38
CA ARG A 266 7.79 29.55 -13.02
C ARG A 266 6.33 29.49 -12.52
N PRO A 267 5.98 30.21 -11.44
CA PRO A 267 4.63 30.25 -10.89
C PRO A 267 3.70 31.07 -11.81
N THR A 268 3.21 30.41 -12.85
CA THR A 268 2.27 31.00 -13.83
C THR A 268 0.84 30.50 -13.58
N ALA A 269 -0.19 31.15 -14.14
CA ALA A 269 -1.57 30.66 -13.99
C ALA A 269 -1.71 29.19 -14.47
N ARG A 270 -1.11 28.86 -15.63
CA ARG A 270 -1.07 27.48 -16.15
C ARG A 270 -0.38 26.50 -15.20
N HIS A 271 0.65 26.93 -14.47
CA HIS A 271 1.33 26.12 -13.46
C HIS A 271 0.35 25.71 -12.35
N TRP A 272 -0.33 26.69 -11.75
CA TRP A 272 -1.23 26.46 -10.63
C TRP A 272 -2.48 25.69 -11.06
N ILE A 273 -3.08 26.05 -12.19
CA ILE A 273 -4.25 25.33 -12.74
C ILE A 273 -3.89 23.86 -12.95
N THR A 274 -2.80 23.57 -13.66
CA THR A 274 -2.38 22.19 -13.94
C THR A 274 -2.09 21.41 -12.64
N TRP A 275 -1.46 22.05 -11.66
CA TRP A 275 -1.18 21.43 -10.35
C TRP A 275 -2.46 21.07 -9.57
N PHE A 276 -3.38 22.02 -9.42
CA PHE A 276 -4.64 21.78 -8.71
C PHE A 276 -5.53 20.79 -9.47
N SER A 277 -5.58 20.85 -10.81
CA SER A 277 -6.34 19.91 -11.63
C SER A 277 -5.86 18.47 -11.44
N TYR A 278 -4.54 18.22 -11.46
CA TYR A 278 -4.03 16.86 -11.25
C TYR A 278 -4.22 16.38 -9.81
N THR A 279 -3.99 17.23 -8.81
CA THR A 279 -4.26 16.87 -7.41
C THR A 279 -5.74 16.55 -7.20
N ALA A 280 -6.65 17.34 -7.77
CA ALA A 280 -8.10 17.10 -7.70
C ALA A 280 -8.51 15.81 -8.42
N ALA A 281 -7.98 15.56 -9.62
CA ALA A 281 -8.27 14.36 -10.38
C ALA A 281 -7.83 13.08 -9.65
N VAL A 282 -6.63 13.08 -9.06
CA VAL A 282 -6.12 11.96 -8.27
C VAL A 282 -6.97 11.73 -7.03
N SER A 283 -7.27 12.79 -6.26
CA SER A 283 -8.10 12.69 -5.06
C SER A 283 -9.52 12.18 -5.37
N LEU A 284 -10.15 12.70 -6.43
CA LEU A 284 -11.49 12.27 -6.84
C LEU A 284 -11.50 10.81 -7.30
N THR A 285 -10.49 10.39 -8.06
CA THR A 285 -10.36 8.99 -8.49
C THR A 285 -10.15 8.06 -7.28
N ALA A 286 -9.31 8.46 -6.33
CA ALA A 286 -9.11 7.72 -5.08
C ALA A 286 -10.39 7.61 -4.25
N TYR A 287 -11.19 8.69 -4.17
CA TYR A 287 -12.50 8.69 -3.53
C TYR A 287 -13.48 7.72 -4.19
N ILE A 288 -13.54 7.71 -5.52
CA ILE A 288 -14.40 6.78 -6.28
C ILE A 288 -14.00 5.34 -5.98
N ILE A 289 -12.70 5.02 -6.01
CA ILE A 289 -12.21 3.66 -5.72
C ILE A 289 -12.54 3.24 -4.29
N ALA A 290 -12.28 4.11 -3.31
CA ALA A 290 -12.56 3.85 -1.90
C ALA A 290 -14.07 3.66 -1.63
N SER A 291 -14.93 4.40 -2.33
CA SER A 291 -16.39 4.32 -2.19
C SER A 291 -16.98 3.14 -2.97
N ALA A 292 -16.33 2.72 -4.06
CA ALA A 292 -16.76 1.59 -4.88
C ALA A 292 -16.44 0.24 -4.24
N ILE A 293 -15.35 0.14 -3.47
CA ILE A 293 -14.95 -1.06 -2.71
C ILE A 293 -14.72 -0.65 -1.24
N PRO A 294 -15.77 -0.43 -0.44
CA PRO A 294 -15.65 0.02 0.94
C PRO A 294 -15.30 -1.14 1.90
N VAL A 295 -14.46 -2.07 1.45
CA VAL A 295 -13.96 -3.23 2.20
C VAL A 295 -12.44 -3.17 2.20
N PHE A 296 -11.86 -2.74 3.32
CA PHE A 296 -10.42 -2.42 3.39
C PHE A 296 -9.52 -3.60 2.99
N GLY A 297 -9.75 -4.78 3.56
CA GLY A 297 -8.96 -5.97 3.27
C GLY A 297 -9.08 -6.42 1.81
N GLY A 298 -10.30 -6.36 1.24
CA GLY A 298 -10.56 -6.68 -0.15
C GLY A 298 -9.87 -5.72 -1.12
N LEU A 299 -9.97 -4.40 -0.86
CA LEU A 299 -9.31 -3.37 -1.65
C LEU A 299 -7.77 -3.53 -1.62
N VAL A 300 -7.19 -3.65 -0.43
CA VAL A 300 -5.74 -3.81 -0.25
C VAL A 300 -5.23 -5.09 -0.94
N SER A 301 -5.96 -6.19 -0.78
CA SER A 301 -5.63 -7.46 -1.43
C SER A 301 -5.69 -7.35 -2.95
N LEU A 302 -6.76 -6.76 -3.51
CA LEU A 302 -6.95 -6.60 -4.96
C LEU A 302 -5.85 -5.74 -5.57
N VAL A 303 -5.53 -4.62 -4.92
CA VAL A 303 -4.49 -3.69 -5.38
C VAL A 303 -3.11 -4.33 -5.29
N GLY A 304 -2.83 -5.06 -4.21
CA GLY A 304 -1.60 -5.84 -4.05
C GLY A 304 -1.44 -6.91 -5.13
N ALA A 305 -2.51 -7.63 -5.45
CA ALA A 305 -2.52 -8.64 -6.49
C ALA A 305 -2.28 -8.05 -7.89
N LEU A 306 -3.12 -7.10 -8.32
CA LEU A 306 -3.09 -6.57 -9.67
C LEU A 306 -1.89 -5.67 -9.94
N LEU A 307 -1.67 -4.71 -9.05
CA LEU A 307 -0.74 -3.60 -9.28
C LEU A 307 0.53 -3.74 -8.45
N GLY A 308 0.41 -4.24 -7.21
CA GLY A 308 1.55 -4.46 -6.32
C GLY A 308 2.54 -5.47 -6.92
N THR A 309 2.06 -6.64 -7.36
CA THR A 309 2.89 -7.64 -8.06
C THR A 309 3.49 -7.03 -9.32
N LEU A 310 2.66 -6.52 -10.23
CA LEU A 310 3.05 -5.95 -11.54
C LEU A 310 4.11 -4.87 -11.40
N MET A 311 4.10 -4.09 -10.33
CA MET A 311 5.06 -3.00 -10.13
C MET A 311 6.30 -3.40 -9.32
N SER A 312 6.25 -4.51 -8.56
CA SER A 312 7.30 -4.87 -7.60
C SER A 312 7.99 -6.19 -7.91
N PHE A 313 7.49 -7.01 -8.85
CA PHE A 313 8.01 -8.33 -9.18
C PHE A 313 8.46 -8.39 -10.65
N GLN A 314 7.52 -8.35 -11.60
CA GLN A 314 7.78 -8.64 -13.02
C GLN A 314 8.81 -7.67 -13.64
N PRO A 315 8.72 -6.34 -13.51
CA PRO A 315 9.67 -5.42 -14.10
C PRO A 315 11.08 -5.60 -13.53
N MET A 316 11.19 -6.04 -12.27
CA MET A 316 12.45 -6.22 -11.57
C MET A 316 13.23 -7.43 -12.11
N GLY A 317 12.51 -8.52 -12.38
CA GLY A 317 13.04 -9.67 -13.13
C GLY A 317 13.48 -9.29 -14.54
N CYS A 318 12.65 -8.53 -15.27
CA CYS A 318 12.96 -8.07 -16.61
C CYS A 318 14.18 -7.13 -16.65
N MET A 319 14.33 -6.22 -15.67
CA MET A 319 15.49 -5.34 -15.55
C MET A 319 16.79 -6.13 -15.39
N TRP A 320 16.79 -7.16 -14.53
CA TRP A 320 18.00 -7.97 -14.35
C TRP A 320 18.37 -8.71 -15.63
N LEU A 321 17.39 -9.30 -16.31
CA LEU A 321 17.59 -10.00 -17.58
C LEU A 321 18.12 -9.04 -18.65
N TYR A 322 17.52 -7.86 -18.82
CA TYR A 322 17.95 -6.86 -19.79
C TYR A 322 19.43 -6.48 -19.65
N ASP A 323 19.88 -6.19 -18.43
CA ASP A 323 21.27 -5.79 -18.17
C ASP A 323 22.28 -6.93 -18.35
N ASN A 324 21.89 -8.18 -18.08
CA ASN A 324 22.82 -9.31 -17.96
C ASN A 324 22.70 -10.34 -19.10
N TRP A 325 21.76 -10.19 -20.05
CA TRP A 325 21.52 -11.17 -21.10
C TRP A 325 22.70 -11.36 -22.06
N HIS A 326 23.35 -10.25 -22.43
CA HIS A 326 24.44 -10.21 -23.41
C HIS A 326 25.82 -10.47 -22.79
N ARG A 327 25.88 -10.91 -21.53
CA ARG A 327 27.14 -11.17 -20.84
C ARG A 327 27.85 -12.38 -21.45
N SER A 328 29.11 -12.20 -21.86
CA SER A 328 29.96 -13.23 -22.47
C SER A 328 30.20 -14.42 -21.52
N ASN A 329 30.42 -14.16 -20.23
CA ASN A 329 30.70 -15.21 -19.26
C ASN A 329 29.41 -15.73 -18.59
N ARG A 330 28.93 -16.92 -19.00
CA ARG A 330 27.71 -17.58 -18.53
C ARG A 330 27.99 -18.61 -17.43
N ASP A 331 28.62 -18.15 -16.35
CA ASP A 331 28.93 -18.95 -15.16
C ASP A 331 27.67 -19.53 -14.47
N TRP A 332 27.86 -20.48 -13.55
CA TRP A 332 26.78 -21.04 -12.73
C TRP A 332 26.01 -19.96 -11.95
N LYS A 333 26.69 -18.90 -11.50
CA LYS A 333 26.07 -17.74 -10.84
C LYS A 333 25.11 -16.98 -11.77
N TRP A 334 25.47 -16.85 -13.04
CA TRP A 334 24.60 -16.24 -14.05
C TRP A 334 23.34 -17.09 -14.26
N LYS A 335 23.51 -18.41 -14.42
CA LYS A 335 22.36 -19.34 -14.53
C LYS A 335 21.44 -19.27 -13.31
N GLY A 336 22.01 -19.20 -12.10
CA GLY A 336 21.24 -19.05 -10.86
C GLY A 336 20.45 -17.75 -10.81
N MET A 337 21.04 -16.62 -11.23
CA MET A 337 20.35 -15.34 -11.27
C MET A 337 19.31 -15.25 -12.39
N VAL A 338 19.51 -15.93 -13.52
CA VAL A 338 18.47 -16.09 -14.56
C VAL A 338 17.29 -16.86 -13.96
N ALA A 339 17.54 -18.00 -13.31
CA ALA A 339 16.50 -18.80 -12.69
C ALA A 339 15.73 -18.01 -11.63
N TRP A 340 16.42 -17.24 -10.79
CA TRP A 340 15.81 -16.34 -9.82
C TRP A 340 14.95 -15.26 -10.47
N SER A 341 15.45 -14.59 -11.52
CA SER A 341 14.70 -13.54 -12.23
C SER A 341 13.44 -14.10 -12.88
N ILE A 342 13.52 -15.27 -13.50
CA ILE A 342 12.37 -15.98 -14.07
C ILE A 342 11.40 -16.38 -12.96
N PHE A 343 11.89 -16.90 -11.83
CA PHE A 343 11.06 -17.25 -10.68
C PHE A 343 10.29 -16.02 -10.14
N VAL A 344 10.92 -14.85 -10.03
CA VAL A 344 10.22 -13.62 -9.60
C VAL A 344 9.13 -13.20 -10.59
N ILE A 345 9.38 -13.33 -11.91
CA ILE A 345 8.38 -13.02 -12.94
C ILE A 345 7.20 -14.01 -12.86
N VAL A 346 7.48 -15.31 -12.78
CA VAL A 346 6.46 -16.36 -12.76
C VAL A 346 5.65 -16.31 -11.47
N SER A 347 6.30 -16.18 -10.31
CA SER A 347 5.62 -16.04 -9.02
C SER A 347 4.81 -14.75 -8.94
N GLY A 348 5.32 -13.63 -9.45
CA GLY A 348 4.57 -12.38 -9.58
C GLY A 348 3.33 -12.55 -10.46
N THR A 349 3.45 -13.26 -11.59
CA THR A 349 2.32 -13.51 -12.51
C THR A 349 1.28 -14.45 -11.90
N PHE A 350 1.74 -15.48 -11.19
CA PHE A 350 0.88 -16.38 -10.43
C PHE A 350 0.10 -15.63 -9.34
N LEU A 351 0.77 -14.78 -8.55
CA LEU A 351 0.14 -13.95 -7.52
C LEU A 351 -0.79 -12.89 -8.12
N LEU A 352 -0.49 -12.38 -9.33
CA LEU A 352 -1.38 -11.49 -10.05
C LEU A 352 -2.69 -12.20 -10.37
N ILE A 353 -2.65 -13.36 -11.02
CA ILE A 353 -3.85 -14.10 -11.44
C ILE A 353 -4.59 -14.66 -10.23
N GLY A 354 -3.91 -15.47 -9.42
CA GLY A 354 -4.50 -16.14 -8.25
C GLY A 354 -4.95 -15.16 -7.19
N GLY A 355 -4.15 -14.13 -6.92
CA GLY A 355 -4.49 -13.07 -5.98
C GLY A 355 -5.71 -12.29 -6.43
N THR A 356 -5.78 -11.88 -7.71
CA THR A 356 -6.95 -11.17 -8.24
C THR A 356 -8.22 -12.01 -8.11
N TYR A 357 -8.13 -13.30 -8.45
CA TYR A 357 -9.25 -14.22 -8.24
C TYR A 357 -9.67 -14.29 -6.77
N GLY A 358 -8.73 -14.50 -5.85
CA GLY A 358 -9.01 -14.56 -4.41
C GLY A 358 -9.61 -13.28 -3.84
N SER A 359 -9.07 -12.12 -4.23
CA SER A 359 -9.60 -10.82 -3.81
C SER A 359 -11.00 -10.56 -4.36
N LEU A 360 -11.26 -10.91 -5.62
CA LEU A 360 -12.59 -10.74 -6.23
C LEU A 360 -13.64 -11.63 -5.56
N VAL A 361 -13.32 -12.91 -5.33
CA VAL A 361 -14.21 -13.81 -4.58
C VAL A 361 -14.50 -13.25 -3.20
N GLY A 362 -13.47 -12.81 -2.47
CA GLY A 362 -13.66 -12.22 -1.13
C GLY A 362 -14.51 -10.93 -1.14
N ILE A 363 -14.40 -10.09 -2.16
CA ILE A 363 -15.24 -8.89 -2.32
C ILE A 363 -16.69 -9.29 -2.63
N ILE A 364 -16.90 -10.24 -3.55
CA ILE A 364 -18.23 -10.74 -3.93
C ILE A 364 -18.92 -11.36 -2.71
N ASP A 365 -18.21 -12.19 -1.93
CA ASP A 365 -18.74 -12.79 -0.71
C ASP A 365 -19.11 -11.73 0.32
N SER A 366 -18.33 -10.66 0.44
CA SER A 366 -18.65 -9.52 1.31
C SER A 366 -19.90 -8.76 0.86
N TYR A 367 -20.20 -8.71 -0.44
CA TYR A 367 -21.36 -8.03 -0.99
C TYR A 367 -22.63 -8.89 -0.89
N ASN A 368 -22.48 -10.21 -1.02
CA ASN A 368 -23.59 -11.17 -0.99
C ASN A 368 -24.04 -11.54 0.43
N LYS A 369 -23.24 -11.27 1.47
CA LYS A 369 -23.67 -11.45 2.86
C LYS A 369 -24.88 -10.57 3.19
N ASN A 370 -25.83 -11.09 3.98
CA ASN A 370 -26.97 -10.32 4.47
C ASN A 370 -26.49 -9.12 5.30
N GLY A 371 -26.88 -7.89 4.92
CA GLY A 371 -26.34 -6.66 5.51
C GLY A 371 -24.93 -6.29 5.03
N GLY A 372 -24.45 -6.94 3.97
CA GLY A 372 -23.14 -6.74 3.37
C GLY A 372 -22.93 -5.32 2.83
N THR A 373 -21.67 -4.99 2.60
CA THR A 373 -21.25 -3.68 2.12
C THR A 373 -21.70 -3.46 0.67
N LYS A 374 -22.16 -2.23 0.36
CA LYS A 374 -22.53 -1.81 -1.00
C LYS A 374 -21.69 -0.61 -1.44
N PRO A 375 -21.51 -0.37 -2.74
CA PRO A 375 -20.90 0.87 -3.23
C PRO A 375 -21.65 2.09 -2.65
N TRP A 376 -20.91 3.10 -2.18
CA TRP A 376 -21.46 4.26 -1.47
C TRP A 376 -22.36 3.90 -0.27
N SER A 377 -22.03 2.82 0.44
CA SER A 377 -22.79 2.42 1.62
C SER A 377 -22.71 3.47 2.72
N CYS A 378 -23.86 3.75 3.34
CA CYS A 378 -23.92 4.48 4.60
C CYS A 378 -23.71 3.60 5.82
N ALA A 379 -23.57 2.29 5.68
CA ALA A 379 -23.35 1.38 6.81
C ALA A 379 -22.01 1.63 7.50
N ASP A 380 -21.96 1.38 8.81
CA ASP A 380 -20.75 1.44 9.63
C ASP A 380 -19.69 0.45 9.11
N ASN A 381 -18.53 0.96 8.71
CA ASN A 381 -17.40 0.15 8.26
C ASN A 381 -16.34 -0.06 9.35
N SER A 382 -16.62 0.34 10.59
CA SER A 382 -15.69 0.25 11.70
C SER A 382 -15.93 -0.94 12.62
N ASN A 383 -17.06 -1.63 12.53
CA ASN A 383 -17.51 -2.61 13.52
C ASN A 383 -17.72 -1.98 14.92
N SER A 384 -18.20 -0.74 15.01
CA SER A 384 -18.55 -0.12 16.31
C SER A 384 -20.00 -0.36 16.72
N SER A 385 -20.91 -0.53 15.75
CA SER A 385 -22.36 -0.55 15.98
C SER A 385 -23.01 -1.95 15.94
N GLY A 386 -22.24 -3.03 15.76
CA GLY A 386 -22.75 -4.41 15.62
C GLY A 386 -22.93 -5.20 16.92
N GLY A 387 -23.10 -4.52 18.05
CA GLY A 387 -23.18 -5.12 19.38
C GLY A 387 -24.47 -4.81 20.12
N HIS A 388 -25.62 -5.06 19.50
CA HIS A 388 -26.92 -5.15 20.18
C HIS A 388 -27.71 -6.34 19.67
#